data_AF-A0A528AYX3-F1
#
_entry.id   AF-A0A528AYX3-F1
#
_cell.length_a   1.000
_cell.length_b   1.000
_cell.length_c   1.000
_cell.angle_alpha   90.00
_cell.angle_beta   90.00
_cell.angle_gamma   90.00
#
_symmetry.space_group_name_H-M   'P 1'
#
loop_
_entity.id
_entity.type
_entity.pdbx_description
1 polymer ?
#
loop_
_entity_poly.entity_id
_entity_poly.type
_entity_poly.pdbx_seq_one_letter_code
_entity_poly.pdbx_strand_id
1 'polypeptide(L)'
;MVEIKRTQPLARDAMAYVLAGGRGSRLRELTDRRAKPAVYFGGKTRIIDFALSNALNSGIRRLGVATQYKAHSLIRHLQRGWNFLRPERNESFDILP
;
A
#
# COMPACT_ATOMS: atom_id res chain seq x y z
N MET A 1 -29.83 -23.92 -14.52
CA MET A 1 -28.79 -22.87 -14.41
C MET A 1 -27.67 -23.46 -13.56
N VAL A 2 -26.52 -23.78 -14.16
CA VAL A 2 -25.40 -24.41 -13.44
C VAL A 2 -24.58 -23.31 -12.78
N GLU A 3 -24.51 -23.33 -11.45
CA GLU A 3 -23.68 -22.40 -10.68
C GLU A 3 -22.22 -22.83 -10.82
N ILE A 4 -21.45 -22.13 -11.67
CA ILE A 4 -20.02 -22.38 -11.82
C ILE A 4 -19.32 -21.88 -10.54
N LYS A 5 -19.06 -22.78 -9.59
CA LYS A 5 -18.25 -22.47 -8.40
C LYS A 5 -16.84 -22.09 -8.86
N ARG A 6 -16.46 -20.82 -8.65
CA ARG A 6 -15.07 -20.36 -8.82
C ARG A 6 -14.18 -21.15 -7.86
N THR A 7 -13.26 -21.94 -8.42
CA THR A 7 -12.26 -22.73 -7.69
C THR A 7 -11.05 -21.90 -7.24
N GLN A 8 -10.86 -20.68 -7.76
CA GLN A 8 -9.73 -19.81 -7.41
C GLN A 8 -10.10 -18.73 -6.40
N PRO A 9 -9.17 -18.33 -5.49
CA PRO A 9 -9.40 -17.24 -4.55
C PRO A 9 -9.66 -15.90 -5.26
N LEU A 10 -10.68 -15.16 -4.82
CA LEU A 10 -11.06 -13.86 -5.39
C LEU A 10 -9.92 -12.83 -5.36
N ALA A 11 -8.99 -12.97 -4.40
CA ALA A 11 -7.84 -12.06 -4.26
C ALA A 11 -6.94 -12.00 -5.50
N ARG A 12 -6.91 -13.05 -6.34
CA ARG A 12 -6.16 -13.05 -7.61
C ARG A 12 -6.75 -12.08 -8.64
N ASP A 13 -8.04 -11.82 -8.55
CA ASP A 13 -8.79 -10.91 -9.42
C ASP A 13 -8.93 -9.51 -8.80
N ALA A 14 -8.65 -9.35 -7.50
CA ALA A 14 -8.74 -8.08 -6.79
C ALA A 14 -7.53 -7.16 -7.00
N MET A 15 -7.73 -5.87 -6.77
CA MET A 15 -6.68 -4.86 -6.63
C MET A 15 -6.91 -4.12 -5.31
N ALA A 16 -5.86 -3.95 -4.50
CA ALA A 16 -5.95 -3.12 -3.30
C ALA A 16 -5.52 -1.70 -3.63
N TYR A 17 -6.34 -0.73 -3.24
CA TYR A 17 -6.06 0.67 -3.45
C TYR A 17 -5.96 1.39 -2.11
N VAL A 18 -4.76 1.86 -1.76
CA VAL A 18 -4.44 2.45 -0.46
C VAL A 18 -4.40 3.97 -0.58
N LEU A 19 -5.33 4.64 0.11
CA LEU A 19 -5.39 6.09 0.18
C LEU A 19 -4.41 6.62 1.25
N ALA A 20 -3.23 7.04 0.81
CA ALA A 20 -2.11 7.44 1.67
C ALA A 20 -1.91 8.98 1.75
N GLY A 21 -2.93 9.77 1.41
CA GLY A 21 -2.90 11.25 1.47
C GLY A 21 -3.13 11.86 2.87
N GLY A 22 -3.30 11.05 3.91
CA GLY A 22 -3.64 11.54 5.25
C GLY A 22 -2.58 12.49 5.84
N ARG A 23 -2.93 13.77 6.03
CA ARG A 23 -2.03 14.78 6.62
C ARG A 23 -1.68 14.47 8.08
N GLY A 24 -2.63 13.94 8.86
CA GLY A 24 -2.41 13.60 10.27
C GLY A 24 -2.19 14.79 11.20
N SER A 25 -2.87 15.92 10.95
CA SER A 25 -2.72 17.19 11.69
C SER A 25 -2.72 17.07 13.22
N ARG A 26 -3.48 16.12 13.78
CA ARG A 26 -3.52 15.85 15.23
C ARG A 26 -2.20 15.32 15.81
N LEU A 27 -1.29 14.83 14.98
CA LEU A 27 0.05 14.37 15.36
C LEU A 27 1.09 15.50 15.40
N ARG A 28 0.66 16.75 15.10
CA ARG A 28 1.48 17.96 15.19
C ARG A 28 2.83 17.78 14.47
N GLU A 29 3.93 18.10 15.15
CA GLU A 29 5.30 18.18 14.63
C GLU A 29 5.77 16.86 14.00
N LEU A 30 5.19 15.72 14.41
CA LEU A 30 5.51 14.41 13.86
C LEU A 30 5.16 14.28 12.37
N THR A 31 4.20 15.09 11.89
CA THR A 31 3.72 15.12 10.49
C THR A 31 4.10 16.41 9.74
N ASP A 32 4.96 17.25 10.32
CA ASP A 32 5.36 18.51 9.70
C ASP A 32 6.23 18.34 8.45
N ARG A 33 6.90 17.21 8.29
CA ARG A 33 7.75 16.94 7.11
C ARG A 33 7.41 15.65 6.39
N ARG A 34 6.38 14.93 6.83
CA ARG A 34 5.97 13.62 6.31
C ARG A 34 4.48 13.42 6.43
N ALA A 35 3.88 12.70 5.49
CA ALA A 35 2.48 12.27 5.60
C ALA A 35 2.30 11.30 6.79
N LYS A 36 1.08 11.23 7.36
CA LYS A 36 0.75 10.27 8.44
C LYS A 36 1.15 8.82 8.08
N PRO A 37 0.93 8.32 6.86
CA PRO A 37 1.30 6.93 6.53
C PRO A 37 2.82 6.68 6.53
N ALA A 38 3.63 7.74 6.43
CA ALA A 38 5.09 7.66 6.48
C ALA A 38 5.67 7.72 7.91
N VAL A 39 4.83 7.87 8.94
CA VAL A 39 5.26 7.86 10.33
C VAL A 39 5.75 6.46 10.71
N TYR A 40 6.89 6.40 11.40
CA TYR A 40 7.47 5.17 11.91
C TYR A 40 6.60 4.57 13.03
N PHE A 41 6.51 3.25 13.06
CA PHE A 41 5.77 2.50 14.06
C PHE A 41 6.52 1.20 14.38
N GLY A 42 6.51 0.76 15.65
CA GLY A 42 7.12 -0.52 16.03
C GLY A 42 8.63 -0.64 15.75
N GLY A 43 9.36 0.48 15.70
CA GLY A 43 10.82 0.53 15.56
C GLY A 43 11.37 0.38 14.14
N LYS A 44 10.79 -0.50 13.30
CA LYS A 44 11.32 -0.79 11.95
C LYS A 44 10.36 -0.47 10.81
N THR A 45 9.05 -0.41 11.07
CA THR A 45 8.04 -0.26 10.02
C THR A 45 7.43 1.14 10.01
N ARG A 46 6.58 1.41 9.03
CA ARG A 46 5.74 2.59 8.94
C ARG A 46 4.28 2.19 8.92
N ILE A 47 3.40 3.14 9.25
CA ILE A 47 1.95 2.90 9.31
C ILE A 47 1.41 2.28 8.01
N ILE A 48 1.90 2.73 6.84
CA ILE A 48 1.45 2.19 5.54
C ILE A 48 1.75 0.69 5.36
N ASP A 49 2.81 0.18 5.99
CA ASP A 49 3.26 -1.20 5.80
C ASP A 49 2.21 -2.20 6.30
N PHE A 50 1.37 -1.81 7.26
CA PHE A 50 0.28 -2.66 7.75
C PHE A 50 -0.79 -2.88 6.69
N ALA A 51 -1.23 -1.83 5.99
CA ALA A 51 -2.23 -1.94 4.94
C ALA A 51 -1.72 -2.77 3.76
N LEU A 52 -0.47 -2.53 3.35
CA LEU A 52 0.17 -3.24 2.25
C LEU A 52 0.45 -4.71 2.61
N SER A 53 0.93 -4.99 3.82
CA SER A 53 1.15 -6.36 4.29
C SER A 53 -0.16 -7.12 4.41
N ASN A 54 -1.24 -6.48 4.86
CA ASN A 54 -2.55 -7.11 4.90
C ASN A 54 -3.03 -7.49 3.50
N ALA A 55 -2.89 -6.60 2.51
CA ALA A 55 -3.25 -6.91 1.13
C ALA A 55 -2.41 -8.07 0.56
N LEU A 56 -1.09 -8.03 0.77
CA LEU A 56 -0.17 -9.07 0.31
C LEU A 56 -0.47 -10.43 0.97
N ASN A 57 -0.68 -10.45 2.28
CA ASN A 57 -1.00 -11.66 3.05
C ASN A 57 -2.38 -12.22 2.70
N SER A 58 -3.29 -11.37 2.22
CA SER A 58 -4.60 -11.79 1.69
C SER A 58 -4.52 -12.34 0.26
N GLY A 59 -3.33 -12.37 -0.35
CA GLY A 59 -3.11 -12.88 -1.70
C GLY A 59 -3.39 -11.86 -2.81
N ILE A 60 -3.58 -10.59 -2.48
CA ILE A 60 -3.77 -9.51 -3.47
C ILE A 60 -2.40 -9.15 -4.03
N ARG A 61 -2.27 -9.21 -5.36
CA ARG A 61 -1.00 -9.00 -6.06
C ARG A 61 -0.93 -7.71 -6.88
N ARG A 62 -2.06 -7.01 -7.03
CA ARG A 62 -2.13 -5.68 -7.63
C ARG A 62 -2.37 -4.64 -6.54
N LEU A 63 -1.42 -3.74 -6.34
CA LEU A 63 -1.43 -2.74 -5.28
C LEU A 63 -1.29 -1.34 -5.92
N GLY A 64 -2.21 -0.45 -5.59
CA GLY A 64 -2.14 0.98 -5.92
C GLY A 64 -2.05 1.81 -4.65
N VAL A 65 -1.18 2.81 -4.63
CA VAL A 65 -1.05 3.76 -3.51
C VAL A 65 -1.24 5.18 -4.02
N ALA A 66 -2.37 5.80 -3.65
CA ALA A 66 -2.60 7.21 -3.92
C ALA A 66 -1.96 8.06 -2.83
N THR A 67 -0.94 8.83 -3.20
CA THR A 67 -0.25 9.77 -2.32
C THR A 67 -0.75 11.19 -2.58
N GLN A 68 -0.37 12.14 -1.71
CA GLN A 68 -0.73 13.54 -1.90
C GLN A 68 0.30 14.41 -1.15
N TYR A 69 -0.12 15.00 -0.03
CA TYR A 69 0.66 15.96 0.73
C TYR A 69 1.94 15.38 1.35
N LYS A 70 3.07 16.11 1.25
CA LYS A 70 4.38 15.74 1.87
C LYS A 70 4.78 14.27 1.61
N ALA A 71 4.46 13.76 0.42
CA ALA A 71 4.61 12.35 0.07
C ALA A 71 6.06 11.92 -0.23
N HIS A 72 7.03 12.83 -0.37
CA HIS A 72 8.40 12.49 -0.79
C HIS A 72 9.04 11.38 0.04
N SER A 73 8.93 11.46 1.38
CA SER A 73 9.47 10.44 2.27
C SER A 73 8.71 9.11 2.19
N LEU A 74 7.41 9.16 1.88
CA LEU A 74 6.55 7.99 1.68
C LEU A 74 6.91 7.29 0.36
N ILE A 75 6.93 8.02 -0.75
CA ILE A 75 7.25 7.52 -2.09
C ILE A 75 8.61 6.83 -2.07
N ARG A 76 9.64 7.45 -1.48
CA ARG A 76 10.97 6.85 -1.32
C ARG A 76 10.94 5.52 -0.56
N HIS A 77 10.14 5.41 0.49
CA HIS A 77 10.00 4.18 1.27
C HIS A 77 9.34 3.08 0.45
N LEU A 78 8.29 3.42 -0.29
CA LEU A 78 7.59 2.46 -1.15
C LEU A 78 8.49 1.98 -2.29
N GLN A 79 9.20 2.89 -2.97
CA GLN A 79 10.13 2.54 -4.05
C GLN A 79 11.29 1.65 -3.60
N ARG A 80 11.73 1.75 -2.34
CA ARG A 80 12.84 0.94 -1.80
C ARG A 80 12.39 -0.34 -1.12
N GLY A 81 11.25 -0.30 -0.43
CA GLY A 81 10.75 -1.40 0.40
C GLY A 81 9.74 -2.31 -0.29
N TRP A 82 9.05 -1.82 -1.32
CA TRP A 82 7.95 -2.53 -2.00
C TRP A 82 8.23 -2.79 -3.49
N ASN A 83 9.50 -2.93 -3.88
CA ASN A 83 9.95 -3.12 -5.27
C ASN A 83 10.10 -4.60 -5.71
N PHE A 84 9.58 -5.54 -4.92
CA PHE A 84 9.76 -6.98 -5.17
C PHE A 84 8.64 -7.62 -6.01
N LEU A 85 7.56 -6.88 -6.30
CA LEU A 85 6.45 -7.36 -7.12
C LEU A 85 6.85 -7.43 -8.59
N ARG A 86 6.46 -8.53 -9.24
CA ARG A 86 6.92 -8.89 -10.58
C ARG A 86 5.79 -8.78 -11.61
N PRO A 87 5.89 -7.87 -12.59
CA PRO A 87 4.94 -7.77 -13.69
C PRO A 87 4.75 -9.09 -14.45
N GLU A 88 5.81 -9.91 -14.56
CA GLU A 88 5.77 -11.21 -15.25
C GLU A 88 4.81 -12.21 -14.58
N ARG A 89 4.47 -11.97 -13.31
CA ARG A 89 3.53 -12.79 -12.52
C ARG A 89 2.16 -12.13 -12.36
N ASN A 90 1.84 -11.12 -13.18
CA ASN A 90 0.64 -10.30 -13.08
C ASN A 90 0.52 -9.59 -11.71
N GLU A 91 1.67 -9.21 -11.14
CA GLU A 91 1.76 -8.42 -9.91
C GLU A 91 2.14 -6.98 -10.28
N SER A 92 1.53 -6.00 -9.61
CA SER A 92 1.82 -4.59 -9.86
C SER A 92 1.85 -3.79 -8.57
N PHE A 93 2.71 -2.77 -8.55
CA PHE A 93 2.82 -1.80 -7.46
C PHE A 93 2.93 -0.39 -8.03
N ASP A 94 1.80 0.31 -8.04
CA ASP A 94 1.69 1.62 -8.66
C ASP A 94 1.58 2.72 -7.59
N ILE A 95 2.42 3.76 -7.73
CA ILE A 95 2.38 4.95 -6.88
C ILE A 95 1.75 6.06 -7.68
N LEU A 96 0.64 6.60 -7.19
CA LEU A 96 -0.15 7.62 -7.86
C LEU A 96 0.07 8.97 -7.15
N PRO A 97 0.34 10.05 -7.93
CA PRO A 97 0.63 11.38 -7.39
C PRO A 97 -0.59 12.08 -6.78
#